data_AF-A0A914TS99-F1
#
_entry.id   AF-A0A914TS99-F1
#
_cell.length_a   1.000
_cell.length_b   1.000
_cell.length_c   1.000
_cell.angle_alpha   90.00
_cell.angle_beta   90.00
_cell.angle_gamma   90.00
#
_symmetry.space_group_name_H-M   'P 1'
#
loop_
_entity.id
_entity.type
_entity.pdbx_description
1 polymer ?
#
loop_
_entity_poly.entity_id
_entity_poly.type
_entity_poly.pdbx_seq_one_letter_code
_entity_poly.pdbx_strand_id
1 'polypeptide(L)' 'MNKFNYSVPYEEYFGGVSAMLRSQFEKLNGFSNEFWGWGGEDDEIFLRIKAHKQKYYRLATEIGRYKMPRHVRDNGNEA' A
#
# COMPACT_ATOMS: atom_id res chain seq x y z
N MET A 1 -2.24 13.52 -16.14
CA MET A 1 -1.32 12.49 -15.63
C MET A 1 -1.77 12.11 -14.22
N ASN A 2 -1.82 10.83 -13.85
CA ASN A 2 -2.07 10.43 -12.44
C ASN A 2 -0.78 10.61 -11.61
N LYS A 3 -0.86 10.49 -10.28
CA LYS A 3 0.27 10.76 -9.35
C LYS A 3 1.58 10.03 -9.71
N PHE A 4 1.51 8.81 -10.22
CA PHE A 4 2.67 7.96 -10.52
C PHE A 4 2.71 7.50 -11.97
N ASN A 5 2.09 8.26 -12.89
CA ASN A 5 2.07 7.93 -14.30
C ASN A 5 1.57 6.51 -14.67
N TYR A 6 0.67 5.96 -13.84
CA TYR A 6 0.19 4.57 -13.91
C TYR A 6 1.26 3.48 -13.81
N SER A 7 2.46 3.80 -13.30
CA SER A 7 3.48 2.80 -12.96
C SER A 7 3.51 2.53 -11.45
N VAL A 8 3.97 1.34 -11.08
CA VAL A 8 4.22 0.99 -9.68
C VAL A 8 5.51 1.71 -9.24
N PRO A 9 5.52 2.47 -8.13
CA PRO A 9 6.70 3.21 -7.69
C PRO A 9 7.93 2.33 -7.41
N TYR A 10 7.72 1.16 -6.80
CA TYR A 10 8.76 0.15 -6.52
C TYR A 10 8.11 -1.24 -6.33
N GLU A 11 8.90 -2.32 -6.42
CA GLU A 11 8.38 -3.68 -6.47
C GLU A 11 7.57 -4.07 -5.22
N GLU A 12 7.93 -3.57 -4.04
CA GLU A 12 7.24 -3.84 -2.78
C GLU A 12 6.03 -2.96 -2.50
N TYR A 13 5.72 -1.98 -3.35
CA TYR A 13 4.69 -0.97 -3.06
C TYR A 13 3.31 -1.58 -2.76
N PHE A 14 2.79 -1.34 -1.55
CA PHE A 14 1.52 -1.91 -1.09
C PHE A 14 0.50 -0.85 -0.64
N GLY A 15 0.82 0.44 -0.82
CA GLY A 15 -0.06 1.56 -0.50
C GLY A 15 -1.21 1.78 -1.49
N GLY A 16 -2.09 2.73 -1.15
CA GLY A 16 -3.24 3.12 -1.96
C GLY A 16 -4.48 2.28 -1.66
N VAL A 17 -4.69 1.19 -2.42
CA VAL A 17 -5.86 0.31 -2.25
C VAL A 17 -5.40 -1.14 -2.22
N SER A 18 -5.66 -1.83 -1.12
CA SER A 18 -5.37 -3.25 -0.91
C SER A 18 -6.61 -3.98 -0.41
N ALA A 19 -6.67 -5.28 -0.68
CA ALA A 19 -7.74 -6.16 -0.23
C ALA A 19 -7.14 -7.45 0.33
N MET A 20 -7.68 -7.90 1.45
CA MET A 20 -7.19 -9.06 2.19
C MET A 20 -8.36 -9.79 2.86
N LEU A 21 -8.32 -11.12 2.90
CA LEU A 21 -9.28 -11.90 3.68
C LEU A 21 -9.06 -11.64 5.18
N ARG A 22 -10.13 -11.70 5.97
CA ARG A 22 -10.04 -11.57 7.44
C ARG A 22 -8.96 -12.48 8.03
N SER A 23 -8.95 -13.76 7.64
CA SER A 23 -8.00 -14.75 8.14
C SER A 23 -6.55 -14.45 7.76
N GLN A 24 -6.32 -13.83 6.59
CA GLN A 24 -4.99 -13.38 6.19
C GLN A 24 -4.54 -12.22 7.07
N PHE A 25 -5.43 -11.26 7.33
CA PHE A 25 -5.14 -10.08 8.16
C PHE A 25 -4.84 -10.45 9.62
N GLU A 26 -5.66 -11.33 10.20
CA GLU A 26 -5.45 -11.87 11.55
C GLU A 26 -4.10 -12.60 11.66
N LYS A 27 -3.72 -13.37 10.63
CA LYS A 27 -2.42 -14.06 10.59
C LYS A 27 -1.22 -13.11 10.57
N LEU A 28 -1.39 -11.88 10.07
CA LEU A 28 -0.34 -10.85 10.10
C LEU A 28 -0.31 -10.04 11.40
N ASN A 29 -1.21 -10.33 12.35
CA ASN A 29 -1.47 -9.47 13.50
C ASN A 29 -1.83 -8.01 13.06
N GLY A 30 -2.57 -7.89 11.96
CA GLY A 30 -2.99 -6.61 11.39
C GLY A 30 -1.85 -5.66 10.99
N PHE A 31 -2.18 -4.37 10.91
CA PHE A 31 -1.22 -3.29 10.72
C PHE A 31 -0.49 -2.95 12.03
N SER A 32 0.70 -2.37 11.93
CA SER A 32 1.40 -1.76 13.07
C SER A 32 0.67 -0.51 13.58
N ASN A 33 0.67 -0.32 14.90
CA ASN A 33 0.13 0.88 15.57
C ASN A 33 1.22 1.92 15.89
N GLU A 34 2.46 1.68 15.47
CA GLU A 34 3.62 2.54 15.78
C GLU A 34 3.81 3.67 14.76
N PHE A 35 3.09 3.64 13.63
CA PHE A 35 3.19 4.64 12.57
C PHE A 35 2.23 5.80 12.85
N TRP A 36 2.80 6.95 13.21
CA TRP A 36 2.08 8.19 13.43
C TRP A 36 2.50 9.22 12.37
N GLY A 37 1.53 9.83 11.70
CA GLY A 37 1.80 10.70 10.55
C GLY A 37 1.85 9.91 9.24
N TRP A 38 2.69 10.35 8.30
CA TRP A 38 2.73 9.78 6.95
C TRP A 38 4.01 8.98 6.70
N GLY A 39 3.87 7.71 6.32
CA GLY A 39 4.90 6.90 5.69
C GLY A 39 5.31 5.64 6.45
N GLY A 40 5.52 4.56 5.69
CA GLY A 40 6.15 3.31 6.13
C GLY A 40 5.19 2.25 6.66
N GLU A 41 3.91 2.58 6.87
CA GLU A 41 2.92 1.62 7.38
C GLU A 41 2.55 0.55 6.34
N ASP A 42 2.51 0.95 5.06
CA ASP A 42 2.22 0.09 3.92
C ASP A 42 3.41 -0.81 3.57
N ASP A 43 4.63 -0.30 3.70
CA ASP A 43 5.86 -1.11 3.57
C ASP A 43 5.96 -2.15 4.69
N GLU A 44 5.62 -1.80 5.93
CA GLU A 44 5.69 -2.72 7.08
C GLU A 44 4.71 -3.88 6.94
N ILE A 45 3.45 -3.63 6.53
CA ILE A 45 2.52 -4.73 6.29
C ILE A 45 2.98 -5.62 5.12
N PHE A 46 3.64 -5.06 4.11
CA PHE A 46 4.21 -5.85 3.02
C PHE A 46 5.34 -6.76 3.52
N LEU A 47 6.19 -6.28 4.44
CA LEU A 47 7.18 -7.11 5.11
C LEU A 47 6.52 -8.24 5.90
N ARG A 48 5.41 -8.00 6.59
CA ARG A 48 4.64 -9.05 7.30
C ARG A 48 4.08 -10.10 6.34
N ILE A 49 3.55 -9.68 5.19
CA ILE A 49 3.07 -10.59 4.13
C ILE A 49 4.20 -11.50 3.67
N LYS A 50 5.39 -10.93 3.38
CA LYS A 50 6.59 -11.69 2.99
C LYS A 50 7.04 -12.66 4.10
N ALA A 51 7.10 -12.19 5.35
CA ALA A 51 7.52 -13.00 6.50
C ALA A 51 6.59 -14.21 6.74
N HIS A 52 5.28 -14.03 6.57
CA HIS A 52 4.28 -15.10 6.70
C HIS A 52 4.09 -15.94 5.43
N LYS A 53 4.91 -15.70 4.39
CA LYS A 53 4.87 -16.38 3.09
C LYS A 53 3.49 -16.37 2.46
N GLN A 54 2.74 -15.28 2.66
CA GLN A 54 1.43 -15.10 2.04
C GLN A 54 1.60 -14.71 0.57
N LYS A 55 0.75 -15.25 -0.30
CA LYS A 55 0.71 -14.85 -1.70
C LYS A 55 0.01 -13.50 -1.84
N TYR A 56 0.55 -12.66 -2.71
CA TYR A 56 -0.05 -11.40 -3.11
C TYR A 56 -0.16 -11.35 -4.64
N TYR A 57 -1.11 -10.58 -5.13
CA TYR A 57 -1.38 -10.42 -6.56
C TYR A 57 -1.60 -8.95 -6.86
N ARG A 58 -1.12 -8.50 -8.02
CA ARG A 58 -1.42 -7.17 -8.56
C ARG A 58 -2.20 -7.32 -9.84
N LEU A 59 -3.20 -6.44 -10.02
CA LEU A 59 -3.89 -6.32 -11.29
C LEU A 59 -2.93 -5.82 -12.37
N ALA A 60 -3.12 -6.31 -13.58
CA ALA A 60 -2.38 -5.84 -14.74
C ALA A 60 -2.60 -4.32 -14.94
N THR A 61 -1.58 -3.60 -15.42
CA THR A 61 -1.57 -2.12 -15.50
C THR A 61 -2.60 -1.56 -16.48
N GLU A 62 -3.19 -2.41 -17.33
CA GLU A 62 -4.27 -2.08 -18.25
C GLU A 62 -5.62 -1.92 -17.52
N ILE A 63 -5.84 -2.69 -16.44
CA ILE A 63 -7.10 -2.74 -15.69
C ILE A 63 -6.95 -2.06 -14.32
N GLY A 64 -5.82 -2.23 -13.65
CA GLY A 64 -5.53 -1.74 -12.30
C GLY A 64 -5.18 -0.24 -12.20
N ARG A 65 -5.79 0.62 -13.03
CA ARG A 65 -5.47 2.07 -13.05
C ARG A 65 -6.34 2.84 -12.07
N TYR A 66 -5.69 3.56 -11.15
CA TYR A 66 -6.36 4.43 -10.19
C TYR A 66 -6.14 5.91 -10.51
N LYS A 67 -7.12 6.76 -10.20
CA LYS A 67 -7.02 8.21 -10.35
C LYS A 67 -7.18 8.88 -8.99
N MET A 68 -6.13 9.57 -8.54
CA MET A 68 -6.17 10.38 -7.33
C MET A 68 -6.99 11.67 -7.57
N PRO A 69 -8.00 11.97 -6.74
CA PRO A 69 -8.62 13.29 -6.71
C PRO A 69 -7.58 14.37 -6.36
N ARG A 70 -7.63 15.52 -7.03
CA ARG A 70 -6.68 16.61 -6.77
C ARG A 70 -6.94 17.19 -5.38
N HIS A 71 -5.88 17.31 -4.59
CA HIS A 71 -5.87 17.98 -3.29
C HIS A 71 -4.53 18.67 -3.09
N VAL A 72 -4.51 19.68 -2.21
CA VAL A 72 -3.25 20.27 -1.74
C VAL A 72 -2.59 19.25 -0.83
N ARG A 73 -1.27 19.16 -0.87
CA ARG A 73 -0.50 18.24 -0.04
C ARG A 73 -0.72 18.59 1.44
N ASP A 74 -1.04 17.61 2.27
CA ASP A 74 -1.29 17.84 3.69
C ASP A 74 0.00 18.22 4.43
N ASN A 75 -0.11 19.15 5.40
CA ASN A 75 1.01 19.52 6.27
C ASN A 75 1.51 18.28 7.03
N GLY A 76 2.82 18.07 7.06
CA GLY A 76 3.45 16.89 7.67
C GLY A 76 3.61 15.68 6.74
N ASN A 77 3.15 15.78 5.48
CA ASN A 77 3.44 14.82 4.43
C ASN A 77 4.41 15.48 3.42
N GLU A 78 5.65 15.76 3.82
CA GLU A 78 6.60 16.57 3.04
C GLU A 78 7.61 15.75 2.21
N ALA A 79 7.63 14.42 2.39
CA ALA A 79 8.62 13.51 1.82
C ALA A 79 8.76 13.53 0.28
#